data_AF-A0A3A1R3I9-F1
#
_entry.id   AF-A0A3A1R3I9-F1
#
_cell.length_a   1.000
_cell.length_b   1.000
_cell.length_c   1.000
_cell.angle_alpha   90.00
_cell.angle_beta   90.00
_cell.angle_gamma   90.00
#
_symmetry.space_group_name_H-M   'P 1'
#
loop_
_entity.id
_entity.type
_entity.pdbx_description
1 polymer ?
#
loop_
_entity_poly.entity_id
_entity_poly.type
_entity_poly.pdbx_seq_one_letter_code
_entity_poly.pdbx_strand_id
1 'polypeptide(L)'
;MLTKLKKRLEKLDDNSLQIYLSRKRKMVVRNRYRIIGYFNDTLLGILYMIGSIMFMTDTERVLATSFFLAGSFLMIFRAVIHILRDIHLKRFTDEDFQDNH
;
A
#
# COMPACT_ATOMS: atom_id res chain seq x y z
N MET A 1 -26.07 -41.29 -4.40
CA MET A 1 -24.96 -40.65 -5.16
C MET A 1 -25.11 -39.13 -5.25
N LEU A 2 -26.31 -38.62 -5.53
CA LEU A 2 -26.61 -37.19 -5.69
C LEU A 2 -26.37 -36.32 -4.43
N THR A 3 -26.54 -36.88 -3.23
CA THR A 3 -26.29 -36.17 -1.96
C THR A 3 -24.83 -35.79 -1.74
N LYS A 4 -23.87 -36.60 -2.21
CA LYS A 4 -22.44 -36.25 -2.16
C LYS A 4 -22.09 -35.10 -3.10
N LEU A 5 -22.77 -35.01 -4.24
CA LEU A 5 -22.60 -33.92 -5.21
C LEU A 5 -23.22 -32.62 -4.70
N LYS A 6 -24.45 -32.64 -4.18
CA LYS A 6 -25.09 -31.47 -3.58
C LYS A 6 -24.23 -30.87 -2.46
N LYS A 7 -23.68 -31.71 -1.58
CA LYS A 7 -22.80 -31.27 -0.48
C LYS A 7 -21.48 -30.66 -0.98
N ARG A 8 -20.98 -31.09 -2.14
CA ARG A 8 -19.80 -30.49 -2.79
C ARG A 8 -20.14 -29.16 -3.46
N LEU A 9 -21.30 -29.05 -4.10
CA LEU A 9 -21.75 -27.81 -4.73
C LEU A 9 -22.05 -26.73 -3.69
N GLU A 10 -22.67 -27.11 -2.57
CA GLU A 10 -22.94 -26.22 -1.43
C GLU A 10 -21.64 -25.76 -0.75
N LYS A 11 -20.63 -26.65 -0.65
CA LYS A 11 -19.28 -26.30 -0.16
C LYS A 11 -18.48 -25.41 -1.14
N LEU A 12 -18.75 -25.53 -2.44
CA LEU A 12 -18.11 -24.70 -3.47
C LEU A 12 -18.71 -23.29 -3.50
N ASP A 13 -20.03 -23.17 -3.29
CA ASP A 13 -20.72 -21.88 -3.22
C ASP A 13 -20.23 -21.07 -2.00
N ASP A 14 -20.18 -21.69 -0.82
CA ASP A 14 -19.71 -21.07 0.43
C ASP A 14 -18.23 -20.61 0.37
N ASN A 15 -17.34 -21.47 -0.16
CA ASN A 15 -15.94 -21.09 -0.39
C ASN A 15 -15.79 -20.01 -1.46
N SER A 16 -16.58 -20.05 -2.53
CA SER A 16 -16.49 -19.04 -3.60
C SER A 16 -16.96 -17.67 -3.12
N LEU A 17 -17.99 -17.62 -2.27
CA LEU A 17 -18.48 -16.42 -1.60
C LEU A 17 -17.44 -15.88 -0.60
N GLN A 18 -16.81 -16.74 0.22
CA GLN A 18 -15.71 -16.32 1.09
C GLN A 18 -14.51 -15.77 0.30
N ILE A 19 -14.10 -16.42 -0.78
CA ILE A 19 -12.99 -15.95 -1.63
C ILE A 19 -13.34 -14.60 -2.28
N TYR A 20 -14.59 -14.41 -2.72
CA TYR A 20 -15.05 -13.16 -3.32
C TYR A 20 -15.21 -12.03 -2.30
N LEU A 21 -15.70 -12.33 -1.09
CA LEU A 21 -15.82 -11.38 0.02
C LEU A 21 -14.46 -11.00 0.61
N SER A 22 -13.53 -11.94 0.72
CA SER A 22 -12.14 -11.69 1.13
C SER A 22 -11.41 -10.82 0.09
N ARG A 23 -11.72 -11.01 -1.21
CA ARG A 23 -11.25 -10.12 -2.29
C ARG A 23 -11.89 -8.71 -2.22
N LYS A 24 -13.20 -8.60 -1.95
CA LYS A 24 -13.92 -7.30 -1.88
C LYS A 24 -13.63 -6.49 -0.61
N ARG A 25 -13.56 -7.10 0.58
CA ARG A 25 -13.29 -6.38 1.84
C ARG A 25 -11.83 -5.92 1.97
N LYS A 26 -10.87 -6.62 1.33
CA LYS A 26 -9.49 -6.14 1.15
C LYS A 26 -9.36 -4.91 0.23
N MET A 27 -10.43 -4.45 -0.44
CA MET A 27 -10.34 -3.35 -1.42
C MET A 27 -10.58 -1.95 -0.84
N VAL A 28 -11.31 -1.80 0.28
CA VAL A 28 -11.73 -0.45 0.72
C VAL A 28 -10.67 0.25 1.59
N VAL A 29 -9.93 -0.50 2.42
CA VAL A 29 -8.83 0.08 3.23
C VAL A 29 -7.52 0.17 2.43
N ARG A 30 -7.29 -0.71 1.45
CA ARG A 30 -6.04 -0.77 0.67
C ARG A 30 -5.90 0.34 -0.37
N ASN A 31 -7.02 0.97 -0.78
CA ASN A 31 -6.99 1.99 -1.82
C ASN A 31 -6.50 3.36 -1.31
N ARG A 32 -6.86 3.74 -0.08
CA ARG A 32 -6.48 5.05 0.50
C ARG A 32 -4.97 5.17 0.70
N TYR A 33 -4.33 4.15 1.27
CA TYR A 33 -2.87 4.12 1.46
C TYR A 33 -2.10 4.04 0.13
N ARG A 34 -2.67 3.40 -0.90
CA ARG A 34 -2.06 3.34 -2.23
C ARG A 34 -2.07 4.70 -2.92
N ILE A 35 -3.17 5.46 -2.82
CA ILE A 35 -3.25 6.82 -3.37
C ILE A 35 -2.26 7.76 -2.64
N ILE A 36 -2.16 7.67 -1.31
CA ILE A 36 -1.18 8.44 -0.52
C ILE A 36 0.25 8.12 -0.96
N GLY A 37 0.56 6.83 -1.19
CA GLY A 37 1.87 6.40 -1.66
C GLY A 37 2.25 6.95 -3.04
N TYR A 38 1.31 6.98 -3.99
CA TYR A 38 1.54 7.58 -5.31
C TYR A 38 1.68 9.11 -5.23
N PHE A 39 0.87 9.77 -4.41
CA PHE A 39 0.96 11.22 -4.21
C PHE A 39 2.31 11.62 -3.59
N ASN A 40 2.81 10.86 -2.60
CA ASN A 40 4.13 11.07 -2.02
C ASN A 40 5.25 10.93 -3.07
N ASP A 41 5.13 9.98 -3.99
CA ASP A 41 6.10 9.81 -5.08
C ASP A 41 6.15 10.99 -6.03
N THR A 42 4.98 11.48 -6.42
CA THR A 42 4.87 12.64 -7.29
C THR A 42 5.47 13.87 -6.60
N LEU A 43 5.16 14.09 -5.33
CA LEU A 43 5.71 15.21 -4.56
C LEU A 43 7.23 15.10 -4.38
N LEU A 44 7.75 13.90 -4.10
CA LEU A 44 9.19 13.61 -4.03
C LEU A 44 9.89 13.98 -5.34
N GLY A 45 9.35 13.52 -6.48
CA GLY A 45 9.90 13.81 -7.80
C GLY A 45 9.89 15.31 -8.13
N ILE A 46 8.79 16.01 -7.81
CA ILE A 46 8.68 17.45 -8.03
C ILE A 46 9.68 18.23 -7.17
N LEU A 47 9.82 17.90 -5.88
CA LEU A 47 10.80 18.55 -4.99
C LEU A 47 12.23 18.39 -5.50
N TYR A 48 12.62 17.17 -5.91
CA TYR A 48 13.95 16.93 -6.47
C TYR A 48 14.16 17.62 -7.81
N MET A 49 13.13 17.68 -8.66
CA MET A 49 13.20 18.36 -9.95
C MET A 49 13.38 19.87 -9.76
N ILE A 50 12.60 20.50 -8.88
CA ILE A 50 12.74 21.93 -8.55
C ILE A 50 14.10 22.20 -7.93
N GLY A 51 14.50 21.41 -6.92
CA GLY A 51 15.81 21.52 -6.28
C GLY A 51 16.96 21.41 -7.28
N SER A 52 16.86 20.49 -8.25
CA SER A 52 17.86 20.32 -9.32
C SER A 52 17.94 21.54 -10.25
N ILE A 53 16.80 22.05 -10.71
CA ILE A 53 16.76 23.26 -11.55
C ILE A 53 17.38 24.44 -10.79
N MET A 54 16.99 24.65 -9.54
CA MET A 54 17.53 25.73 -8.70
C MET A 54 19.02 25.59 -8.42
N PHE A 55 19.49 24.36 -8.18
CA PHE A 55 20.90 24.06 -7.98
C PHE A 55 21.74 24.35 -9.23
N MET A 56 21.14 24.14 -10.41
CA MET A 56 21.81 24.35 -11.70
C MET A 56 21.84 25.82 -12.13
N THR A 57 20.87 26.65 -11.71
CA THR A 57 20.77 28.06 -12.12
C THR A 57 21.53 29.05 -11.21
N ASP A 58 22.44 28.57 -10.36
CA ASP A 58 23.17 29.39 -9.36
C ASP A 58 22.24 30.22 -8.44
N THR A 59 20.99 29.77 -8.28
CA THR A 59 20.05 30.36 -7.32
C THR A 59 20.53 30.07 -5.89
N GLU A 60 19.99 30.77 -4.88
CA GLU A 60 20.36 30.57 -3.48
C GLU A 60 20.50 29.07 -3.12
N ARG A 61 21.74 28.65 -2.91
CA ARG A 61 22.08 27.23 -2.64
C ARG A 61 21.32 26.70 -1.43
N VAL A 62 21.08 27.56 -0.45
CA VAL A 62 20.29 27.23 0.74
C VAL A 62 18.87 26.78 0.36
N LEU A 63 18.23 27.45 -0.60
CA LEU A 63 16.90 27.07 -1.06
C LEU A 63 16.94 25.73 -1.80
N ALA A 64 17.87 25.56 -2.75
CA ALA A 64 18.02 24.32 -3.52
C ALA A 64 18.30 23.10 -2.61
N THR A 65 19.22 23.24 -1.66
CA THR A 65 19.52 22.20 -0.67
C THR A 65 18.34 21.91 0.24
N SER A 66 17.53 22.92 0.59
CA SER A 66 16.30 22.72 1.38
C SER A 66 15.27 21.86 0.63
N PHE A 67 15.13 22.03 -0.69
CA PHE A 67 14.27 21.17 -1.53
C PHE A 67 14.76 19.72 -1.56
N PHE A 68 16.07 19.50 -1.69
CA PHE A 68 16.64 18.15 -1.62
C PHE A 68 16.49 17.51 -0.24
N LEU A 69 16.66 18.30 0.82
CA LEU A 69 16.48 17.85 2.19
C LEU A 69 15.01 17.48 2.46
N ALA A 70 14.07 18.31 2.03
CA ALA A 70 12.64 18.01 2.10
C ALA A 70 12.27 16.74 1.32
N GLY A 71 12.82 16.57 0.12
CA GLY A 71 12.69 15.35 -0.66
C GLY A 71 13.23 14.12 0.08
N SER A 72 14.39 14.24 0.73
CA SER A 72 15.00 13.16 1.51
C SER A 72 14.08 12.70 2.67
N PHE A 73 13.45 13.64 3.38
CA PHE A 73 12.45 13.30 4.39
C PHE A 73 11.22 12.58 3.80
N LEU A 74 10.75 13.02 2.63
CA LEU A 74 9.64 12.36 1.93
C LEU A 74 9.96 10.92 1.50
N MET A 75 11.22 10.66 1.15
CA MET A 75 11.71 9.33 0.80
C MET A 75 11.64 8.39 2.03
N ILE A 76 12.07 8.87 3.19
CA ILE A 76 11.99 8.13 4.46
C ILE A 76 10.53 7.87 4.85
N PHE A 77 9.69 8.89 4.78
CA PHE A 77 8.27 8.76 5.13
C PHE A 77 7.56 7.69 4.30
N ARG A 78 7.83 7.64 2.99
CA ARG A 78 7.33 6.57 2.11
C ARG A 78 7.78 5.18 2.55
N ALA A 79 9.05 5.01 2.94
CA ALA A 79 9.56 3.73 3.41
C ALA A 79 8.84 3.29 4.69
N VAL A 80 8.60 4.23 5.62
CA VAL A 80 7.85 3.98 6.86
C VAL A 80 6.42 3.53 6.56
N ILE A 81 5.70 4.20 5.66
CA ILE A 81 4.35 3.80 5.26
C ILE A 81 4.35 2.39 4.67
N HIS A 82 5.34 2.05 3.83
CA HIS A 82 5.45 0.72 3.22
C HIS A 82 5.64 -0.36 4.28
N ILE A 83 6.55 -0.14 5.23
CA ILE A 83 6.84 -1.07 6.34
C ILE A 83 5.61 -1.24 7.23
N LEU A 84 4.96 -0.15 7.64
CA LEU A 84 3.76 -0.18 8.48
C LEU A 84 2.63 -0.95 7.79
N ARG A 85 2.44 -0.73 6.48
CA ARG A 85 1.46 -1.47 5.69
C ARG A 85 1.75 -2.97 5.69
N ASP A 86 3.00 -3.35 5.47
CA ASP A 86 3.38 -4.76 5.36
C ASP A 86 3.26 -5.49 6.72
N ILE A 87 3.57 -4.80 7.83
CA ILE A 87 3.37 -5.32 9.20
C ILE A 87 1.87 -5.45 9.53
N HIS A 88 1.06 -4.42 9.23
CA HIS A 88 -0.38 -4.44 9.49
C HIS A 88 -1.09 -5.52 8.65
N LEU A 89 -0.65 -5.76 7.41
CA LEU A 89 -1.22 -6.76 6.52
C LEU A 89 -0.88 -8.21 6.96
N LYS A 90 0.30 -8.42 7.57
CA LYS A 90 0.67 -9.72 8.15
C LYS A 90 -0.24 -10.11 9.32
N ARG A 91 -0.65 -9.15 10.16
CA ARG A 91 -1.46 -9.43 11.35
C ARG A 91 -2.86 -9.97 11.04
N PHE A 92 -3.47 -9.54 9.94
CA PHE A 92 -4.75 -10.09 9.46
C PHE A 92 -4.62 -11.44 8.74
N THR A 93 -3.40 -11.91 8.47
CA THR A 93 -3.20 -13.22 7.84
C THR A 93 -3.05 -14.32 8.90
N ASP A 94 -2.57 -14.02 10.11
CA ASP A 94 -2.44 -15.01 11.18
C ASP A 94 -3.73 -15.28 11.95
N GLU A 95 -4.64 -14.31 12.10
CA GLU A 95 -5.92 -14.53 12.78
C GLU A 95 -6.85 -15.48 12.00
N ASP A 96 -6.78 -15.49 10.67
CA ASP A 96 -7.56 -16.40 9.80
C ASP A 96 -6.99 -17.84 9.78
N PHE A 97 -5.76 -18.07 10.26
CA PHE A 97 -5.12 -19.41 10.29
C PHE A 97 -5.20 -20.12 11.65
N GLN A 98 -5.56 -19.42 12.74
CA GLN A 98 -5.70 -20.03 14.08
C GLN A 98 -7.13 -20.48 14.43
N ASP A 99 -8.17 -20.09 13.70
CA ASP A 99 -9.56 -20.53 13.95
C ASP A 99 -9.96 -21.79 13.14
N ASN A 100 -8.98 -22.50 12.57
CA ASN A 100 -9.21 -23.69 11.73
C ASN A 100 -8.41 -24.92 12.17
N HIS A 101 -8.04 -24.97 13.45
CA HIS A 101 -7.52 -26.17 14.11
C HIS A 101 -8.43 -26.60 15.26
#